data_AF-A0A3M0ZMD5-F1
#
_entry.id   AF-A0A3M0ZMD5-F1
#
_cell.length_a   1.000
_cell.length_b   1.000
_cell.length_c   1.000
_cell.angle_alpha   90.00
_cell.angle_beta   90.00
_cell.angle_gamma   90.00
#
_symmetry.space_group_name_H-M   'P 1'
#
loop_
_entity.id
_entity.type
_entity.pdbx_description
1 polymer ?
#
loop_
_entity_poly.entity_id
_entity_poly.type
_entity_poly.pdbx_seq_one_letter_code
_entity_poly.pdbx_strand_id
1 'polypeptide(L)'
;MRYYILKDNNTEEGPIEQEVLVRMIQMGQVKADTKVRNAFSPNWIEAKKLSVFEEAARRAELDADSIEDLEEEEEEVYDPQESLNQVGRTRFVSARPVQRMMAWVFDMIITVGPAFVVLALLSMLEEEMTKDMRYFLATFVLSVTPWWFLLYFTVGLGFKAQTVGQWFWGIMIIRSDGAPVFAGRAFMYTLLAVFLWISSPLFYLIMPKRRTLPELLTGTRIIRITLRSV
;
A
#
# COMPACT_ATOMS: atom_id res chain seq x y z
N MET A 1 -35.13 13.27 -29.04
CA MET A 1 -35.85 12.34 -29.96
C MET A 1 -35.97 10.96 -29.32
N ARG A 2 -36.84 10.06 -29.82
CA ARG A 2 -37.03 8.71 -29.28
C ARG A 2 -36.43 7.67 -30.22
N TYR A 3 -35.73 6.69 -29.64
CA TYR A 3 -35.02 5.62 -30.35
C TYR A 3 -35.47 4.24 -29.87
N TYR A 4 -35.31 3.24 -30.73
CA TYR A 4 -35.44 1.83 -30.42
C TYR A 4 -34.10 1.15 -30.60
N ILE A 5 -33.81 0.16 -29.77
CA ILE A 5 -32.60 -0.66 -29.80
C ILE A 5 -32.98 -2.08 -30.23
N LEU A 6 -32.17 -2.69 -31.09
CA LEU A 6 -32.29 -4.10 -31.45
C LEU A 6 -31.29 -4.93 -30.63
N LYS A 7 -31.78 -5.80 -29.75
CA LYS A 7 -30.94 -6.75 -29.01
C LYS A 7 -30.55 -7.96 -29.88
N ASP A 8 -29.55 -8.71 -29.44
CA ASP A 8 -28.99 -9.89 -30.14
C ASP A 8 -30.03 -10.98 -30.50
N ASN A 9 -31.15 -11.02 -29.77
CA ASN A 9 -32.29 -11.92 -29.99
C ASN A 9 -33.37 -11.35 -30.94
N ASN A 10 -33.08 -10.27 -31.69
CA ASN A 10 -34.04 -9.52 -32.51
C ASN A 10 -35.23 -8.93 -31.74
N THR A 11 -35.16 -8.80 -30.41
CA THR A 11 -36.22 -8.09 -29.67
C THR A 11 -35.97 -6.59 -29.72
N GLU A 12 -37.01 -5.84 -30.09
CA GLU A 12 -37.00 -4.39 -30.07
C GLU A 12 -37.27 -3.88 -28.64
N GLU A 13 -36.40 -3.00 -28.15
CA GLU A 13 -36.56 -2.33 -26.86
C GLU A 13 -36.72 -0.83 -27.06
N GLY A 14 -37.80 -0.26 -26.51
CA GLY A 14 -38.08 1.17 -26.55
C GLY A 14 -39.57 1.50 -26.52
N PRO A 15 -39.92 2.79 -26.70
CA PRO A 15 -39.05 3.90 -27.09
C PRO A 15 -38.22 4.47 -25.92
N ILE A 16 -36.93 4.70 -26.16
CA ILE A 16 -35.97 5.29 -25.21
C ILE A 16 -35.66 6.72 -25.63
N GLU A 17 -35.53 7.64 -24.67
CA GLU A 17 -35.10 9.01 -24.97
C GLU A 17 -33.62 9.07 -25.35
N GLN A 18 -33.29 9.90 -26.34
CA GLN A 18 -31.94 10.07 -26.87
C GLN A 18 -30.87 10.28 -25.77
N GLU A 19 -31.16 11.11 -24.77
CA GLU A 19 -30.22 11.39 -23.66
C GLU A 19 -29.99 10.19 -22.74
N VAL A 20 -31.00 9.33 -22.59
CA VAL A 20 -30.89 8.08 -21.83
C VAL A 20 -30.05 7.10 -22.63
N LEU A 21 -30.28 6.99 -23.94
CA LEU A 21 -29.51 6.13 -24.82
C LEU A 21 -28.01 6.53 -24.87
N VAL A 22 -27.71 7.83 -24.91
CA VAL A 22 -26.33 8.35 -24.79
C VAL A 22 -25.68 7.85 -23.50
N ARG A 23 -26.37 7.98 -22.36
CA ARG A 23 -25.86 7.52 -21.06
C ARG A 23 -25.65 6.00 -21.02
N MET A 24 -26.57 5.23 -21.58
CA MET A 24 -26.45 3.77 -21.65
C MET A 24 -25.24 3.33 -22.48
N ILE A 25 -24.93 4.03 -23.58
CA ILE A 25 -23.73 3.78 -24.39
C ILE A 25 -22.47 4.15 -23.59
N GLN A 26 -22.45 5.30 -22.92
CA GLN A 26 -21.32 5.71 -22.07
C GLN A 26 -21.03 4.74 -20.92
N MET A 27 -22.07 4.11 -20.36
CA MET A 27 -21.93 3.13 -19.29
C MET A 27 -21.59 1.71 -19.80
N GLY A 28 -21.42 1.53 -21.11
CA GLY A 28 -21.20 0.21 -21.71
C GLY A 28 -22.40 -0.73 -21.66
N GLN A 29 -23.59 -0.26 -21.26
CA GLN A 29 -24.82 -1.08 -21.23
C GLN A 29 -25.35 -1.38 -22.64
N VAL A 30 -25.04 -0.52 -23.60
CA VAL A 30 -25.37 -0.68 -25.02
C VAL A 30 -24.08 -0.55 -25.81
N LYS A 31 -23.71 -1.61 -26.54
CA LYS A 31 -22.48 -1.62 -27.34
C LYS A 31 -22.56 -0.63 -28.51
N ALA A 32 -21.42 -0.05 -28.89
CA ALA A 32 -21.33 0.95 -29.97
C ALA A 32 -21.79 0.43 -31.35
N ASP A 33 -21.72 -0.89 -31.57
CA ASP A 33 -22.17 -1.60 -32.77
C ASP A 33 -23.66 -1.97 -32.74
N THR A 34 -24.37 -1.70 -31.64
CA THR A 34 -25.78 -2.04 -31.51
C THR A 34 -26.61 -1.26 -32.53
N LYS A 35 -27.52 -1.96 -33.21
CA LYS A 35 -28.42 -1.35 -34.19
C LYS A 35 -29.51 -0.55 -33.46
N VAL A 36 -29.61 0.72 -33.81
CA VAL A 36 -30.61 1.65 -33.31
C VAL A 36 -31.41 2.23 -34.47
N ARG A 37 -32.70 2.51 -34.23
CA ARG A 37 -33.53 3.24 -35.19
C ARG A 37 -34.28 4.36 -34.50
N ASN A 38 -34.51 5.45 -35.22
CA ASN A 38 -35.38 6.53 -34.76
C ASN A 38 -36.84 6.05 -34.84
N ALA A 39 -37.70 6.46 -33.90
CA ALA A 39 -39.14 6.15 -33.95
C ALA A 39 -39.81 6.54 -35.28
N PHE A 40 -39.27 7.53 -35.99
CA PHE A 40 -39.79 8.01 -37.27
C PHE A 40 -39.11 7.40 -38.51
N SER A 41 -38.10 6.54 -38.34
CA SER A 41 -37.37 5.91 -39.45
C SER A 41 -37.39 4.38 -39.31
N PRO A 42 -37.75 3.63 -40.37
CA PRO A 42 -37.72 2.17 -40.34
C PRO A 42 -36.28 1.60 -40.45
N ASN A 43 -35.29 2.44 -40.79
CA ASN A 43 -33.93 1.99 -41.05
C ASN A 43 -33.14 1.84 -39.75
N TRP A 44 -32.56 0.65 -39.57
CA TRP A 44 -31.63 0.33 -38.50
C TRP A 44 -30.22 0.77 -38.88
N ILE A 45 -29.60 1.57 -38.02
CA ILE A 45 -28.24 2.11 -38.19
C ILE A 45 -27.45 1.77 -36.93
N GLU A 46 -26.18 1.40 -37.06
CA GLU A 46 -25.30 1.21 -35.89
C GLU A 46 -25.18 2.51 -35.10
N ALA A 47 -25.19 2.43 -33.77
CA ALA A 47 -25.12 3.60 -32.90
C ALA A 47 -23.90 4.48 -33.23
N LYS A 48 -22.72 3.89 -33.44
CA LYS A 48 -21.49 4.62 -33.80
C LYS A 48 -21.54 5.41 -35.10
N LYS A 49 -22.44 5.08 -36.04
CA LYS A 49 -22.58 5.78 -37.33
C LYS A 49 -23.46 7.02 -37.24
N LEU A 50 -24.18 7.20 -36.13
CA LEU A 50 -24.98 8.40 -35.90
C LEU A 50 -24.12 9.46 -35.19
N SER A 51 -24.05 10.65 -35.78
CA SER A 51 -23.28 11.79 -35.25
C SER A 51 -23.62 12.14 -33.80
N VAL A 52 -24.85 11.85 -33.37
CA VAL A 52 -25.34 12.08 -32.00
C VAL A 52 -24.68 11.16 -30.97
N PHE A 53 -24.29 9.94 -31.36
CA PHE A 53 -23.74 8.94 -30.45
C PHE A 53 -22.24 8.70 -30.67
N GLU A 54 -21.64 9.30 -31.70
CA GLU A 54 -20.23 9.10 -32.05
C GLU A 54 -19.28 9.40 -30.88
N GLU A 55 -19.48 10.52 -30.18
CA GLU A 55 -18.64 10.89 -29.03
C GLU A 55 -18.83 9.92 -27.85
N ALA A 56 -20.06 9.47 -27.60
CA ALA A 56 -20.38 8.52 -26.53
C ALA A 56 -19.78 7.13 -26.81
N ALA A 57 -19.88 6.66 -28.06
CA ALA A 57 -19.30 5.40 -28.51
C ALA A 57 -17.76 5.42 -28.42
N ARG A 58 -17.13 6.51 -28.86
CA ARG A 58 -15.66 6.66 -28.81
C ARG A 58 -15.11 6.62 -27.38
N ARG A 59 -15.82 7.23 -26.41
CA ARG A 59 -15.42 7.14 -25.00
C ARG A 59 -15.58 5.73 -24.44
N ALA A 60 -16.68 5.06 -24.76
CA ALA A 60 -16.92 3.69 -24.30
C ALA A 60 -15.89 2.70 -24.86
N GLU A 61 -15.43 2.87 -26.11
CA GLU A 61 -14.35 2.06 -26.70
C GLU A 61 -13.00 2.32 -26.01
N LEU A 62 -12.64 3.58 -25.72
CA LEU A 62 -11.41 3.90 -24.99
C LEU A 62 -11.39 3.34 -23.56
N ASP A 63 -12.54 3.38 -22.88
CA ASP A 63 -12.68 2.80 -21.55
C ASP A 63 -12.60 1.26 -21.61
N ALA A 64 -13.16 0.62 -22.65
CA ALA A 64 -13.07 -0.82 -22.86
C ALA A 64 -11.63 -1.27 -23.19
N ASP A 65 -10.92 -0.59 -24.09
CA ASP A 65 -9.52 -0.90 -24.41
C ASP A 65 -8.60 -0.73 -23.18
N SER A 66 -8.88 0.26 -22.32
CA SER A 66 -8.14 0.44 -21.07
C SER A 66 -8.39 -0.66 -20.03
N ILE A 67 -9.50 -1.39 -20.16
CA ILE A 67 -9.85 -2.55 -19.34
C ILE A 67 -9.24 -3.83 -19.95
N GLU A 68 -9.19 -3.95 -21.29
CA GLU A 68 -8.61 -5.09 -21.97
C GLU A 68 -7.08 -5.19 -21.72
N ASP A 69 -6.38 -4.04 -21.69
CA ASP A 69 -4.97 -3.95 -21.25
C ASP A 69 -4.76 -4.38 -19.77
N LEU A 70 -5.82 -4.46 -18.97
CA LEU A 70 -5.79 -4.96 -17.59
C LEU A 70 -6.24 -6.43 -17.48
N GLU A 71 -6.95 -6.98 -18.48
CA GLU A 71 -7.48 -8.35 -18.48
C GLU A 71 -6.52 -9.39 -19.07
N GLU A 72 -5.52 -9.01 -19.88
CA GLU A 72 -4.45 -9.94 -20.30
C GLU A 72 -3.51 -10.36 -19.14
N GLU A 73 -3.60 -9.72 -17.95
CA GLU A 73 -3.08 -10.25 -16.69
C GLU A 73 -4.17 -11.03 -15.91
N GLU A 74 -4.20 -12.36 -16.09
CA GLU A 74 -4.85 -13.39 -15.22
C GLU A 74 -6.35 -13.74 -15.45
N GLU A 75 -6.64 -14.60 -16.44
CA GLU A 75 -7.72 -15.61 -16.30
C GLU A 75 -7.18 -16.87 -15.58
N GLU A 76 -7.15 -16.85 -14.24
CA GLU A 76 -7.07 -18.07 -13.43
C GLU A 76 -8.49 -18.53 -13.04
N VAL A 77 -8.75 -19.82 -13.26
CA VAL A 77 -10.00 -20.56 -13.05
C VAL A 77 -10.61 -20.27 -11.67
N TYR A 78 -11.82 -19.70 -11.65
CA TYR A 78 -12.58 -19.39 -10.44
C TYR A 78 -13.08 -20.67 -9.74
N ASP A 79 -12.37 -21.12 -8.71
CA ASP A 79 -12.85 -22.13 -7.76
C ASP A 79 -13.49 -21.43 -6.54
N PRO A 80 -14.81 -21.57 -6.32
CA PRO A 80 -15.52 -20.97 -5.19
C PRO A 80 -14.94 -21.35 -3.82
N GLN A 81 -14.29 -22.51 -3.68
CA GLN A 81 -13.67 -22.92 -2.41
C GLN A 81 -12.37 -22.17 -2.11
N GLU A 82 -11.66 -21.65 -3.12
CA GLU A 82 -10.45 -20.86 -2.91
C GLU A 82 -10.77 -19.43 -2.42
N SER A 83 -11.91 -18.88 -2.84
CA SER A 83 -12.36 -17.53 -2.43
C SER A 83 -12.54 -17.37 -0.91
N LEU A 84 -12.99 -18.43 -0.22
CA LEU A 84 -13.14 -18.44 1.25
C LEU A 84 -11.78 -18.52 1.98
N ASN A 85 -10.77 -19.15 1.36
CA ASN A 85 -9.40 -19.15 1.87
C ASN A 85 -8.64 -17.86 1.52
N GLN A 86 -9.06 -17.13 0.49
CA GLN A 86 -8.45 -15.87 0.06
C GLN A 86 -8.95 -14.62 0.81
N VAL A 87 -10.04 -14.70 1.59
CA VAL A 87 -10.40 -13.64 2.55
C VAL A 87 -9.24 -13.37 3.55
N GLY A 88 -8.32 -14.31 3.73
CA GLY A 88 -7.10 -14.18 4.52
C GLY A 88 -5.84 -13.67 3.79
N ARG A 89 -5.86 -13.51 2.45
CA ARG A 89 -4.71 -12.98 1.68
C ARG A 89 -4.94 -11.51 1.33
N THR A 90 -4.98 -10.64 2.35
CA THR A 90 -4.85 -9.20 2.10
C THR A 90 -3.53 -8.96 1.37
N ARG A 91 -3.58 -8.47 0.13
CA ARG A 91 -2.39 -8.12 -0.68
C ARG A 91 -1.68 -6.95 0.01
N PHE A 92 -0.78 -7.28 0.93
CA PHE A 92 -0.06 -6.29 1.70
C PHE A 92 0.90 -5.50 0.81
N VAL A 93 0.75 -4.18 0.79
CA VAL A 93 1.64 -3.27 0.06
C VAL A 93 2.91 -3.04 0.88
N SER A 94 4.08 -3.31 0.30
CA SER A 94 5.36 -3.03 0.98
C SER A 94 5.54 -1.53 1.19
N ALA A 95 6.03 -1.14 2.37
CA ALA A 95 6.36 0.25 2.64
C ALA A 95 7.50 0.75 1.74
N ARG A 96 7.36 1.96 1.20
CA ARG A 96 8.38 2.59 0.33
C ARG A 96 9.71 2.78 1.11
N PRO A 97 10.88 2.71 0.46
CA PRO A 97 12.18 2.90 1.12
C PRO A 97 12.25 4.18 1.94
N VAL A 98 11.77 5.28 1.37
CA VAL A 98 11.80 6.61 2.01
C VAL A 98 11.00 6.62 3.31
N GLN A 99 9.81 6.00 3.35
CA GLN A 99 9.01 5.92 4.57
C GLN A 99 9.72 5.12 5.66
N ARG A 100 10.37 4.01 5.29
CA ARG A 100 11.16 3.20 6.22
C ARG A 100 12.35 3.99 6.79
N MET A 101 13.05 4.72 5.93
CA MET A 101 14.19 5.55 6.32
C MET A 101 13.76 6.68 7.25
N MET A 102 12.69 7.40 6.93
CA MET A 102 12.20 8.50 7.75
C MET A 102 11.64 8.02 9.10
N ALA A 103 10.98 6.86 9.14
CA ALA A 103 10.58 6.24 10.40
C ALA A 103 11.79 5.91 11.28
N TRP A 104 12.85 5.34 10.69
CA TRP A 104 14.10 5.07 11.41
C TRP A 104 14.76 6.34 11.95
N VAL A 105 14.87 7.40 11.14
CA VAL A 105 15.41 8.70 11.59
C VAL A 105 14.59 9.26 12.75
N PHE A 106 13.26 9.19 12.67
CA PHE A 106 12.38 9.66 13.74
C PHE A 106 12.57 8.86 15.04
N ASP A 107 12.65 7.53 14.94
CA ASP A 107 12.92 6.67 16.09
C ASP A 107 14.34 6.89 16.67
N MET A 108 15.34 7.19 15.85
CA MET A 108 16.69 7.54 16.31
C MET A 108 16.71 8.82 17.12
N ILE A 109 15.95 9.84 16.72
CA ILE A 109 15.81 11.07 17.51
C ILE A 109 15.18 10.78 18.87
N ILE A 110 14.14 9.94 18.92
CA ILE A 110 13.48 9.57 20.18
C ILE A 110 14.39 8.74 21.10
N THR A 111 15.13 7.79 20.54
CA THR A 111 15.90 6.82 21.33
C THR A 111 17.30 7.29 21.69
N VAL A 112 17.97 8.02 20.80
CA VAL A 112 19.37 8.46 20.97
C VAL A 112 19.46 9.96 21.26
N GLY A 113 18.50 10.76 20.81
CA GLY A 113 18.47 12.21 21.07
C GLY A 113 18.60 12.58 22.55
N PRO A 114 17.85 11.94 23.48
CA PRO A 114 18.01 12.20 24.91
C PRO A 114 19.44 11.93 25.42
N ALA A 115 20.11 10.90 24.92
CA ALA A 115 21.50 10.60 25.30
C ALA A 115 22.45 11.70 24.83
N PHE A 116 22.28 12.22 23.60
CA PHE A 116 23.05 13.36 23.11
C PHE A 116 22.84 14.62 23.96
N VAL A 117 21.60 14.90 24.36
CA VAL A 117 21.28 16.04 25.23
C VAL A 117 21.98 15.89 26.59
N VAL A 118 21.90 14.72 27.21
CA VAL A 118 22.58 14.46 28.50
C VAL A 118 24.09 14.60 28.36
N LEU A 119 24.69 14.03 27.31
CA LEU A 119 26.13 14.16 27.07
C LEU A 119 26.56 15.62 26.85
N ALA A 120 25.77 16.42 26.11
CA ALA A 120 26.04 17.84 25.92
C ALA A 120 25.96 18.62 27.24
N LEU A 121 24.96 18.32 28.09
CA LEU A 121 24.85 18.92 29.43
C LEU A 121 26.06 18.55 30.31
N LEU A 122 26.51 17.29 30.27
CA LEU A 122 27.72 16.85 30.98
C LEU A 122 28.98 17.56 30.48
N SER A 123 29.05 17.94 29.20
CA SER A 123 30.13 18.75 28.66
C SER A 123 30.06 20.21 29.13
N MET A 124 28.85 20.76 29.30
CA MET A 124 28.66 22.13 29.81
C MET A 124 29.02 22.27 31.31
N LEU A 125 28.86 21.20 32.09
CA LEU A 125 29.16 21.17 33.54
C LEU A 125 30.65 20.88 33.85
N GLU A 126 31.57 21.22 32.94
CA GLU A 126 33.00 20.92 33.09
C GLU A 126 33.63 21.56 34.34
N GLU A 127 33.16 22.74 34.75
CA GLU A 127 33.72 23.46 35.90
C GLU A 127 33.23 22.92 37.25
N GLU A 128 32.06 22.27 37.29
CA GLU A 128 31.43 21.80 38.53
C GLU A 128 31.79 20.35 38.89
N MET A 129 32.27 19.56 37.92
CA MET A 129 32.46 18.12 38.05
C MET A 129 33.93 17.70 37.92
N THR A 130 34.34 16.71 38.71
CA THR A 130 35.63 16.04 38.48
C THR A 130 35.61 15.28 37.15
N LYS A 131 36.76 15.21 36.47
CA LYS A 131 36.91 14.51 35.19
C LYS A 131 36.47 13.04 35.29
N ASP A 132 36.85 12.36 36.37
CA ASP A 132 36.51 10.95 36.60
C ASP A 132 35.00 10.73 36.69
N MET A 133 34.30 11.59 37.43
CA MET A 133 32.84 11.51 37.58
C MET A 133 32.14 11.75 36.24
N ARG A 134 32.62 12.70 35.43
CA ARG A 134 32.08 12.97 34.09
C ARG A 134 32.27 11.78 33.14
N TYR A 135 33.46 11.19 33.10
CA TYR A 135 33.71 10.01 32.27
C TYR A 135 32.88 8.82 32.71
N PHE A 136 32.70 8.63 34.02
CA PHE A 136 31.82 7.61 34.55
C PHE A 136 30.38 7.80 34.06
N LEU A 137 29.80 9.00 34.21
CA LEU A 137 28.44 9.30 33.76
C LEU A 137 28.28 9.18 32.24
N ALA A 138 29.23 9.68 31.47
CA ALA A 138 29.20 9.55 30.02
C ALA A 138 29.23 8.07 29.58
N THR A 139 30.09 7.26 30.21
CA THR A 139 30.17 5.82 29.95
C THR A 139 28.89 5.11 30.36
N PHE A 140 28.27 5.52 31.47
CA PHE A 140 26.98 4.99 31.91
C PHE A 140 25.86 5.31 30.90
N VAL A 141 25.77 6.54 30.41
CA VAL A 141 24.79 6.93 29.38
C VAL A 141 24.99 6.11 28.11
N LEU A 142 26.25 6.00 27.65
CA LEU A 142 26.58 5.22 26.46
C LEU A 142 26.31 3.72 26.63
N SER A 143 26.49 3.16 27.82
CA SER A 143 26.23 1.73 28.07
C SER A 143 24.75 1.41 28.18
N VAL A 144 23.93 2.32 28.71
CA VAL A 144 22.47 2.13 28.86
C VAL A 144 21.72 2.38 27.54
N THR A 145 22.20 3.30 26.70
CA THR A 145 21.49 3.71 25.46
C THR A 145 21.17 2.53 24.52
N PRO A 146 22.06 1.57 24.24
CA PRO A 146 21.74 0.40 23.42
C PRO A 146 20.64 -0.48 24.02
N TRP A 147 20.63 -0.66 25.34
CA TRP A 147 19.59 -1.43 26.02
C TRP A 147 18.24 -0.73 25.96
N TRP A 148 18.23 0.59 26.15
CA TRP A 148 17.04 1.40 25.97
C TRP A 148 16.49 1.31 24.54
N PHE A 149 17.37 1.41 23.54
CA PHE A 149 17.02 1.25 22.13
C PHE A 149 16.38 -0.13 21.86
N LEU A 150 17.03 -1.21 22.30
CA LEU A 150 16.50 -2.57 22.13
C LEU A 150 15.15 -2.74 22.81
N LEU A 151 14.99 -2.22 24.03
CA LEU A 151 13.74 -2.29 24.77
C LEU A 151 12.62 -1.53 24.06
N TYR A 152 12.88 -0.29 23.62
CA TYR A 152 11.93 0.55 22.91
C TYR A 152 11.38 -0.14 21.65
N PHE A 153 12.27 -0.64 20.80
CA PHE A 153 11.85 -1.33 19.57
C PHE A 153 11.17 -2.67 19.86
N THR A 154 11.70 -3.47 20.78
CA THR A 154 11.12 -4.79 21.09
C THR A 154 9.71 -4.66 21.65
N VAL A 155 9.48 -3.71 22.55
CA VAL A 155 8.16 -3.46 23.13
C VAL A 155 7.20 -2.85 22.10
N GLY A 156 7.64 -1.82 21.36
CA GLY A 156 6.81 -1.20 20.33
C GLY A 156 6.35 -2.19 19.26
N LEU A 157 7.31 -2.91 18.67
CA LEU A 157 7.02 -3.91 17.63
C LEU A 157 6.29 -5.14 18.19
N GLY A 158 6.63 -5.59 19.40
CA GLY A 158 6.06 -6.81 19.99
C GLY A 158 4.61 -6.67 20.48
N PHE A 159 4.23 -5.48 20.96
CA PHE A 159 2.89 -5.23 21.51
C PHE A 159 1.99 -4.42 20.59
N LYS A 160 2.55 -3.47 19.83
CA LYS A 160 1.78 -2.55 18.96
C LYS A 160 2.02 -2.78 17.48
N ALA A 161 2.91 -3.70 17.11
CA ALA A 161 3.37 -3.90 15.73
C ALA A 161 4.01 -2.63 15.10
N GLN A 162 4.28 -1.59 15.91
CA GLN A 162 4.72 -0.28 15.46
C GLN A 162 5.56 0.42 16.55
N THR A 163 6.61 1.10 16.14
CA THR A 163 7.26 2.17 16.92
C THR A 163 6.55 3.50 16.72
N VAL A 164 6.93 4.53 17.48
CA VAL A 164 6.36 5.88 17.32
C VAL A 164 6.68 6.45 15.93
N GLY A 165 7.91 6.27 15.43
CA GLY A 165 8.29 6.68 14.08
C GLY A 165 7.49 5.94 13.01
N GLN A 166 7.36 4.61 13.14
CA GLN A 166 6.57 3.82 12.20
C GLN A 166 5.09 4.21 12.19
N TRP A 167 4.52 4.48 13.37
CA TRP A 167 3.15 4.98 13.51
C TRP A 167 2.97 6.32 12.79
N PHE A 168 3.88 7.28 13.00
CA PHE A 168 3.84 8.59 12.34
C PHE A 168 3.89 8.49 10.79
N TRP A 169 4.69 7.55 10.26
CA TRP A 169 4.83 7.34 8.82
C TRP A 169 3.81 6.35 8.22
N GLY A 170 2.87 5.84 9.02
CA GLY A 170 1.81 4.93 8.56
C GLY A 170 2.33 3.57 8.07
N ILE A 171 3.39 3.06 8.69
CA ILE A 171 3.96 1.75 8.38
C ILE A 171 3.92 0.85 9.62
N MET A 172 3.85 -0.46 9.45
CA MET A 172 3.85 -1.42 10.56
C MET A 172 4.59 -2.69 10.20
N ILE A 173 5.09 -3.40 11.21
CA ILE A 173 5.67 -4.73 11.03
C ILE A 173 4.61 -5.79 11.24
N ILE A 174 4.55 -6.77 10.35
CA ILE A 174 3.70 -7.95 10.47
C ILE A 174 4.53 -9.20 10.22
N ARG A 175 4.00 -10.36 10.60
CA ARG A 175 4.55 -11.65 10.18
C ARG A 175 4.26 -11.87 8.69
N SER A 176 5.04 -12.73 8.03
CA SER A 176 4.92 -12.97 6.59
C SER A 176 3.54 -13.48 6.16
N ASP A 177 2.78 -14.09 7.06
CA ASP A 177 1.41 -14.60 6.88
C ASP A 177 0.33 -13.59 7.30
N GLY A 178 0.69 -12.37 7.69
CA GLY A 178 -0.26 -11.34 8.12
C GLY A 178 -0.52 -11.28 9.63
N ALA A 179 -0.05 -12.26 10.41
CA ALA A 179 -0.29 -12.28 11.85
C ALA A 179 0.56 -11.22 12.59
N PRO A 180 0.20 -10.86 13.84
CA PRO A 180 1.00 -9.95 14.65
C PRO A 180 2.39 -10.53 14.98
N VAL A 181 3.37 -9.65 15.17
CA VAL A 181 4.74 -10.02 15.54
C VAL A 181 4.85 -10.10 17.07
N PHE A 182 5.10 -11.29 17.61
CA PHE A 182 5.32 -11.47 19.04
C PHE A 182 6.68 -10.92 19.50
N ALA A 183 6.79 -10.58 20.80
CA ALA A 183 7.96 -9.94 21.41
C ALA A 183 9.30 -10.64 21.12
N GLY A 184 9.38 -11.97 21.18
CA GLY A 184 10.64 -12.70 20.89
C GLY A 184 11.11 -12.52 19.44
N ARG A 185 10.19 -12.49 18.48
CA ARG A 185 10.50 -12.21 17.08
C ARG A 185 10.83 -10.74 16.85
N ALA A 186 10.13 -9.83 17.53
CA ALA A 186 10.44 -8.40 17.51
C ALA A 186 11.85 -8.11 18.06
N PHE A 187 12.26 -8.79 19.13
CA PHE A 187 13.61 -8.70 19.68
C PHE A 187 14.66 -9.16 18.67
N MET A 188 14.49 -10.35 18.09
CA MET A 188 15.41 -10.87 17.06
C MET A 188 15.47 -9.96 15.83
N TYR A 189 14.33 -9.40 15.41
CA TYR A 189 14.26 -8.45 14.31
C TYR A 189 15.08 -7.20 14.63
N THR A 190 14.89 -6.63 15.82
CA THR A 190 15.59 -5.43 16.27
C THR A 190 17.09 -5.66 16.35
N LEU A 191 17.51 -6.79 16.94
CA LEU A 191 18.91 -7.17 17.04
C LEU A 191 19.56 -7.25 15.66
N LEU A 192 18.94 -7.99 14.73
CA LEU A 192 19.42 -8.11 13.36
C LEU A 192 19.40 -6.78 12.62
N ALA A 193 18.38 -5.95 12.82
CA ALA A 193 18.31 -4.64 12.21
C ALA A 193 19.46 -3.74 12.67
N VAL A 194 19.87 -3.77 13.93
CA VAL A 194 21.02 -3.01 14.44
C VAL A 194 22.35 -3.44 13.81
N PHE A 195 22.55 -4.73 13.53
CA PHE A 195 23.79 -5.19 12.89
C PHE A 195 23.78 -5.09 11.37
N LEU A 196 22.59 -5.17 10.75
CA LEU A 196 22.39 -5.25 9.31
C LEU A 196 21.72 -4.00 8.72
N TRP A 197 21.72 -2.87 9.43
CA TRP A 197 21.05 -1.65 8.97
C TRP A 197 21.69 -1.09 7.69
N ILE A 198 23.03 -1.11 7.59
CA ILE A 198 23.77 -0.62 6.41
C ILE A 198 23.39 -1.40 5.16
N SER A 199 23.15 -2.70 5.29
CA SER A 199 22.81 -3.54 4.15
C SER A 199 21.34 -3.43 3.77
N SER A 200 20.47 -2.92 4.65
CA SER A 200 19.02 -2.91 4.44
C SER A 200 18.56 -2.15 3.18
N PRO A 201 19.06 -0.95 2.84
CA PRO A 201 18.71 -0.26 1.60
C PRO A 201 19.15 -1.04 0.34
N LEU A 202 20.36 -1.61 0.38
CA LEU A 202 20.92 -2.38 -0.73
C LEU A 202 20.08 -3.64 -0.98
N PHE A 203 19.78 -4.41 0.07
CA PHE A 203 18.96 -5.62 -0.03
C PHE A 203 17.53 -5.32 -0.45
N TYR A 204 16.96 -4.19 -0.01
CA TYR A 204 15.62 -3.78 -0.44
C TYR A 204 15.54 -3.53 -1.96
N LEU A 205 16.60 -2.99 -2.56
CA LEU A 205 16.66 -2.71 -3.99
C LEU A 205 16.88 -3.98 -4.84
N ILE A 206 17.69 -4.91 -4.35
CA ILE A 206 18.06 -6.14 -5.07
C ILE A 206 16.99 -7.23 -4.94
N MET A 207 16.32 -7.33 -3.79
CA MET A 207 15.40 -8.46 -3.53
C MET A 207 14.06 -8.30 -4.26
N PRO A 208 13.59 -9.31 -5.02
CA PRO A 208 12.32 -9.25 -5.77
C PRO A 208 11.10 -8.93 -4.90
N LYS A 209 11.10 -9.43 -3.66
CA LYS A 209 10.00 -9.26 -2.70
C LYS A 209 10.11 -7.97 -1.86
N ARG A 210 11.09 -7.09 -2.15
CA ARG A 210 11.32 -5.82 -1.43
C ARG A 210 11.42 -6.03 0.09
N ARG A 211 12.15 -7.08 0.50
CA ARG A 211 12.40 -7.45 1.90
C ARG A 211 13.86 -7.23 2.25
N THR A 212 14.13 -6.74 3.45
CA THR A 212 15.47 -6.61 4.03
C THR A 212 15.93 -7.94 4.65
N LEU A 213 17.24 -8.08 4.91
CA LEU A 213 17.76 -9.26 5.59
C LEU A 213 17.11 -9.54 6.96
N PRO A 214 16.92 -8.54 7.85
CA PRO A 214 16.20 -8.77 9.11
C PRO A 214 14.77 -9.29 8.88
N GLU A 215 14.06 -8.79 7.87
CA GLU A 215 12.71 -9.25 7.51
C GLU A 215 12.73 -10.73 7.07
N LEU A 216 13.67 -11.10 6.21
CA LEU A 216 13.83 -12.48 5.72
C LEU A 216 14.14 -13.45 6.85
N LEU A 217 15.15 -13.14 7.67
CA LEU A 217 15.62 -14.01 8.75
C LEU A 217 14.58 -14.21 9.86
N THR A 218 13.76 -13.19 10.13
CA THR A 218 12.74 -13.27 11.18
C THR A 218 11.36 -13.69 10.66
N GLY A 219 11.20 -13.82 9.34
CA GLY A 219 9.90 -14.10 8.72
C GLY A 219 8.91 -12.94 8.91
N THR A 220 9.39 -11.71 9.01
CA THR A 220 8.57 -10.50 9.13
C THR A 220 8.53 -9.70 7.84
N ARG A 221 7.67 -8.69 7.76
CA ARG A 221 7.63 -7.70 6.70
C ARG A 221 7.07 -6.37 7.22
N ILE A 222 7.61 -5.28 6.73
CA ILE A 222 7.08 -3.93 6.95
C ILE A 222 6.14 -3.57 5.80
N ILE A 223 4.93 -3.18 6.17
CA ILE A 223 3.85 -2.86 5.24
C ILE A 223 3.39 -1.43 5.46
N ARG A 224 2.82 -0.83 4.42
CA ARG A 224 2.13 0.45 4.54
C ARG A 224 0.68 0.21 4.94
N ILE A 225 0.21 0.92 5.96
CA ILE A 225 -1.20 0.92 6.35
C ILE A 225 -1.94 1.72 5.27
N THR A 226 -2.85 1.06 4.57
CA THR A 226 -3.74 1.68 3.58
C THR A 226 -5.15 1.25 3.93
N LEU A 227 -6.05 2.22 4.14
CA LEU A 227 -7.47 1.93 4.23
C LEU A 227 -7.96 1.69 2.80
N ARG A 228 -8.33 0.45 2.46
CA ARG A 228 -9.19 0.23 1.28
C ARG A 228 -10.58 0.70 1.69
N SER A 229 -11.09 1.74 1.04
CA SER A 229 -12.53 1.95 1.03
C SER A 229 -13.15 0.75 0.34
N VAL A 230 -13.86 -0.07 1.12
CA VAL A 230 -14.74 -1.11 0.61
C VAL A 230 -15.94 -0.44 -0.03
#